data_AF-A0A8F5BPX9-F1
#
_entry.id   AF-A0A8F5BPX9-F1
#
_cell.length_a   1.000
_cell.length_b   1.000
_cell.length_c   1.000
_cell.angle_alpha   90.00
_cell.angle_beta   90.00
_cell.angle_gamma   90.00
#
_symmetry.space_group_name_H-M   'P 1'
#
loop_
_entity.id
_entity.type
_entity.pdbx_description
1 polymer ?
#
loop_
_entity_poly.entity_id
_entity_poly.type
_entity_poly.pdbx_seq_one_letter_code
_entity_poly.pdbx_strand_id
1 'polypeptide(L)'
;MALGTKMIALQKISKEQEKEKEIKKKLGIAKTIELPIGGSIFYFDIPDHPMVYVSETSGIIYINGSAYWEPQILMLKDLTNEFVNQTVELAKAVNETVTKIDDVKLGFDEKKNVEKRKFYLLIGDNVEIGFYYNLYLPDGKRNGIIEMVPYYKEYK
;
A
#
# COMPACT_ATOMS: atom_id res chain seq x y z
N MET A 1 -48.06 8.34 -8.51
CA MET A 1 -47.35 8.93 -7.35
C MET A 1 -45.90 8.43 -7.15
N ALA A 2 -45.37 7.46 -7.91
CA ALA A 2 -44.02 6.89 -7.68
C ALA A 2 -42.84 7.60 -8.39
N LEU A 3 -43.09 8.53 -9.32
CA LEU A 3 -42.05 9.21 -10.11
C LEU A 3 -41.37 10.38 -9.37
N GLY A 4 -42.13 11.13 -8.57
CA GLY A 4 -41.61 12.29 -7.83
C GLY A 4 -40.60 11.92 -6.74
N THR A 5 -40.84 10.82 -6.02
CA THR A 5 -39.96 10.34 -4.95
C THR A 5 -38.62 9.83 -5.48
N LYS A 6 -38.62 9.21 -6.67
CA LYS A 6 -37.41 8.72 -7.36
C LYS A 6 -36.51 9.87 -7.83
N MET A 7 -37.12 10.95 -8.35
CA MET A 7 -36.39 12.16 -8.75
C MET A 7 -35.74 12.89 -7.57
N ILE A 8 -36.43 12.99 -6.43
CA ILE A 8 -35.90 13.64 -5.22
C ILE A 8 -34.73 12.83 -4.63
N ALA A 9 -34.83 11.49 -4.65
CA ALA A 9 -33.74 10.62 -4.22
C ALA A 9 -32.50 10.75 -5.13
N LEU A 10 -32.69 10.78 -6.45
CA LEU A 10 -31.60 10.98 -7.42
C LEU A 10 -30.92 12.35 -7.26
N GLN A 11 -31.69 13.41 -7.02
CA GLN A 11 -31.14 14.74 -6.77
C GLN A 11 -30.37 14.82 -5.43
N LYS A 12 -30.79 14.09 -4.40
CA LYS A 12 -30.05 14.02 -3.13
C LYS A 12 -28.73 13.27 -3.30
N ILE A 13 -28.72 12.13 -3.98
CA ILE A 13 -27.52 11.33 -4.25
C ILE A 13 -26.52 12.16 -5.08
N SER A 14 -27.00 12.87 -6.10
CA SER A 14 -26.16 13.78 -6.92
C SER A 14 -25.50 14.88 -6.10
N LYS A 15 -26.22 15.50 -5.15
CA LYS A 15 -25.67 16.56 -4.28
C LYS A 15 -24.68 16.03 -3.25
N GLU A 16 -24.87 14.82 -2.76
CA GLU A 16 -23.90 14.16 -1.86
C GLU A 16 -22.61 13.82 -2.59
N GLN A 17 -22.69 13.30 -3.81
CA GLN A 17 -21.52 13.01 -4.65
C GLN A 17 -20.73 14.27 -5.02
N GLU A 18 -21.41 15.39 -5.29
CA GLU A 18 -20.73 16.67 -5.53
C GLU A 18 -20.03 17.21 -4.28
N LYS A 19 -20.67 17.11 -3.11
CA LYS A 19 -20.05 17.48 -1.83
C LYS A 19 -18.83 16.61 -1.52
N GLU A 20 -18.94 15.31 -1.74
CA GLU A 20 -17.82 14.39 -1.52
C GLU A 20 -16.64 14.72 -2.45
N LYS A 21 -16.90 15.01 -3.72
CA LYS A 21 -15.89 15.47 -4.67
C LYS A 21 -15.25 16.79 -4.25
N GLU A 22 -16.02 17.76 -3.76
CA GLU A 22 -15.47 19.02 -3.25
C GLU A 22 -14.59 18.82 -2.01
N ILE A 23 -14.99 17.93 -1.09
CA ILE A 23 -14.21 17.60 0.10
C ILE A 23 -12.91 16.90 -0.32
N LYS A 24 -12.97 15.89 -1.19
CA LYS A 24 -11.80 15.18 -1.71
C LYS A 24 -10.83 16.13 -2.41
N LYS A 25 -11.33 17.05 -3.24
CA LYS A 25 -10.51 18.08 -3.90
C LYS A 25 -9.85 19.04 -2.89
N LYS A 26 -10.54 19.44 -1.82
CA LYS A 26 -9.96 20.27 -0.75
C LYS A 26 -8.89 19.54 0.07
N LEU A 27 -9.02 18.23 0.21
CA LEU A 27 -8.03 17.36 0.84
C LEU A 27 -6.88 17.00 -0.10
N GLY A 28 -6.89 17.52 -1.34
CA GLY A 28 -5.89 17.23 -2.35
C GLY A 28 -5.89 15.77 -2.78
N ILE A 29 -7.06 15.14 -2.90
CA ILE A 29 -7.25 13.76 -3.40
C ILE A 29 -7.55 13.82 -4.91
N ALA A 30 -6.63 13.29 -5.73
CA ALA A 30 -6.75 13.22 -7.19
C ALA A 30 -7.70 12.11 -7.64
N LYS A 31 -7.61 10.93 -7.04
CA LYS A 31 -8.41 9.75 -7.43
C LYS A 31 -8.64 8.81 -6.26
N THR A 32 -9.73 8.04 -6.31
CA THR A 32 -9.95 6.91 -5.42
C THR A 32 -9.75 5.62 -6.21
N ILE A 33 -9.00 4.69 -5.63
CA ILE A 33 -8.65 3.38 -6.17
C ILE A 33 -9.55 2.32 -5.54
N GLU A 34 -10.04 1.37 -6.33
CA GLU A 34 -10.86 0.24 -5.88
C GLU A 34 -10.07 -1.06 -6.02
N LEU A 35 -9.75 -1.68 -4.88
CA LEU A 35 -8.88 -2.86 -4.81
C LEU A 35 -9.66 -4.06 -4.25
N PRO A 36 -9.92 -5.10 -5.07
CA PRO A 36 -10.52 -6.34 -4.56
C PRO A 36 -9.47 -7.20 -3.85
N ILE A 37 -9.65 -7.42 -2.55
CA ILE A 37 -8.79 -8.27 -1.72
C ILE A 37 -9.67 -9.30 -1.00
N GLY A 38 -9.45 -10.60 -1.30
CA GLY A 38 -10.13 -11.70 -0.59
C GLY A 38 -11.65 -11.69 -0.67
N GLY A 39 -12.23 -11.13 -1.74
CA GLY A 39 -13.69 -11.03 -1.91
C GLY A 39 -14.32 -9.74 -1.38
N SER A 40 -13.53 -8.83 -0.80
CA SER A 40 -13.97 -7.50 -0.35
C SER A 40 -13.34 -6.40 -1.21
N ILE A 41 -14.07 -5.30 -1.42
CA ILE A 41 -13.56 -4.12 -2.14
C ILE A 41 -13.05 -3.10 -1.12
N PHE A 42 -11.77 -2.73 -1.25
CA PHE A 42 -11.13 -1.68 -0.47
C PHE A 42 -11.01 -0.41 -1.31
N TYR A 43 -11.27 0.75 -0.68
CA TYR A 43 -11.16 2.05 -1.34
C TYR A 43 -9.96 2.81 -0.79
N PHE A 44 -9.07 3.25 -1.68
CA PHE A 44 -7.88 4.01 -1.32
C PHE A 44 -7.90 5.38 -1.98
N ASP A 45 -7.92 6.45 -1.19
CA ASP A 45 -7.82 7.82 -1.69
C ASP A 45 -6.36 8.18 -2.00
N ILE A 46 -6.11 8.60 -3.23
CA ILE A 46 -4.78 8.94 -3.78
C ILE A 46 -4.67 10.46 -3.91
N PRO A 47 -3.69 11.10 -3.25
CA PRO A 47 -3.52 12.55 -3.30
C PRO A 47 -3.15 13.10 -4.69
N ASP A 48 -3.18 14.42 -4.89
CA ASP A 48 -2.76 15.11 -6.13
C ASP A 48 -1.25 14.99 -6.37
N HIS A 49 -0.48 14.84 -5.29
CA HIS A 49 0.95 14.53 -5.31
C HIS A 49 1.24 13.33 -4.40
N PRO A 50 0.85 12.11 -4.82
CA PRO A 50 1.13 10.92 -4.04
C PRO A 50 2.63 10.71 -3.95
N MET A 51 3.14 10.64 -2.73
CA MET A 51 4.45 10.04 -2.48
C MET A 51 4.39 8.51 -2.53
N VAL A 52 3.18 7.95 -2.55
CA VAL A 52 2.90 6.50 -2.59
C VAL A 52 1.81 6.22 -3.62
N TYR A 53 2.03 5.25 -4.49
CA TYR A 53 1.08 4.75 -5.48
C TYR A 53 0.94 3.24 -5.29
N VAL A 54 -0.27 2.72 -5.36
CA VAL A 54 -0.50 1.27 -5.37
C VAL A 54 -0.99 0.89 -6.76
N SER A 55 -0.35 -0.10 -7.37
CA SER A 55 -0.84 -0.72 -8.59
C SER A 55 -1.97 -1.67 -8.27
N GLU A 56 -3.19 -1.29 -8.62
CA GLU A 56 -4.41 -2.06 -8.37
C GLU A 56 -4.38 -3.47 -8.97
N THR A 57 -3.71 -3.62 -10.10
CA THR A 57 -3.69 -4.87 -10.87
C THR A 57 -2.62 -5.86 -10.39
N SER A 58 -1.60 -5.39 -9.69
CA SER A 58 -0.47 -6.22 -9.26
C SER A 58 -0.23 -6.22 -7.75
N GLY A 59 -0.98 -5.42 -6.98
CA GLY A 59 -0.78 -5.27 -5.53
C GLY A 59 0.58 -4.69 -5.15
N ILE A 60 1.29 -4.09 -6.11
CA ILE A 60 2.62 -3.52 -5.91
C ILE A 60 2.49 -2.11 -5.36
N ILE A 61 3.19 -1.82 -4.27
CA ILE A 61 3.25 -0.50 -3.65
C ILE A 61 4.52 0.20 -4.14
N TYR A 62 4.37 1.39 -4.71
CA TYR A 62 5.46 2.25 -5.15
C TYR A 62 5.53 3.49 -4.26
N ILE A 63 6.63 3.68 -3.54
CA ILE A 63 6.93 4.94 -2.85
C ILE A 63 7.82 5.75 -3.79
N ASN A 64 7.24 6.74 -4.44
CA ASN A 64 7.93 7.63 -5.37
C ASN A 64 7.80 9.06 -4.84
N GLY A 65 8.81 9.49 -4.09
CA GLY A 65 8.84 10.83 -3.51
C GLY A 65 9.75 11.80 -4.27
N SER A 66 9.88 13.00 -3.71
CA SER A 66 10.64 14.14 -4.25
C SER A 66 12.16 13.89 -4.37
N ALA A 67 12.93 14.93 -4.73
CA ALA A 67 14.38 14.85 -4.96
C ALA A 67 15.22 14.41 -3.73
N TYR A 68 14.62 14.29 -2.54
CA TYR A 68 15.26 13.84 -1.30
C TYR A 68 14.91 12.39 -1.04
N TRP A 69 15.83 11.59 -0.49
CA TRP A 69 15.67 10.14 -0.29
C TRP A 69 15.18 9.76 1.12
N GLU A 70 15.53 10.56 2.12
CA GLU A 70 15.13 10.37 3.52
C GLU A 70 13.62 10.20 3.73
N PRO A 71 12.72 11.03 3.14
CA PRO A 71 11.29 10.88 3.34
C PRO A 71 10.74 9.52 2.93
N GLN A 72 11.24 8.95 1.84
CA GLN A 72 10.81 7.66 1.29
C GLN A 72 11.25 6.53 2.22
N ILE A 73 12.45 6.62 2.78
CA ILE A 73 12.93 5.66 3.79
C ILE A 73 12.08 5.73 5.07
N LEU A 74 11.68 6.92 5.50
CA LEU A 74 10.76 7.07 6.64
C LEU A 74 9.40 6.45 6.34
N MET A 75 8.84 6.69 5.16
CA MET A 75 7.57 6.05 4.74
C MET A 75 7.67 4.53 4.67
N LEU A 76 8.77 3.99 4.13
CA LEU A 76 9.01 2.54 4.13
C LEU A 76 9.03 1.99 5.57
N LYS A 77 9.68 2.70 6.50
CA LYS A 77 9.72 2.32 7.91
C LYS A 77 8.32 2.32 8.53
N ASP A 78 7.53 3.36 8.28
CA ASP A 78 6.16 3.46 8.80
C ASP A 78 5.27 2.33 8.25
N LEU A 79 5.31 2.08 6.94
CA LEU A 79 4.58 0.96 6.32
C LEU A 79 5.03 -0.40 6.85
N THR A 80 6.33 -0.58 7.09
CA THR A 80 6.86 -1.83 7.68
C THR A 80 6.33 -2.02 9.10
N ASN A 81 6.30 -0.97 9.91
CA ASN A 81 5.77 -1.03 11.27
C ASN A 81 4.27 -1.33 11.28
N GLU A 82 3.49 -0.67 10.41
CA GLU A 82 2.06 -0.93 10.27
C GLU A 82 1.79 -2.38 9.85
N PHE A 83 2.53 -2.88 8.86
CA PHE A 83 2.46 -4.27 8.42
C PHE A 83 2.77 -5.26 9.55
N VAL A 84 3.81 -5.01 10.35
CA VAL A 84 4.14 -5.83 11.53
C VAL A 84 2.98 -5.85 12.52
N ASN A 85 2.42 -4.68 12.86
CA ASN A 85 1.32 -4.58 13.81
C ASN A 85 0.09 -5.37 13.34
N GLN A 86 -0.32 -5.17 12.09
CA GLN A 86 -1.45 -5.88 11.50
C GLN A 86 -1.22 -7.40 11.44
N THR A 87 0.00 -7.82 11.10
CA THR A 87 0.37 -9.24 11.04
C THR A 87 0.34 -9.89 12.43
N VAL A 88 0.81 -9.19 13.46
CA VAL A 88 0.76 -9.66 14.85
C VAL A 88 -0.68 -9.80 15.33
N GLU A 89 -1.56 -8.85 15.00
CA GLU A 89 -2.99 -8.94 15.32
C GLU A 89 -3.65 -10.12 14.60
N LEU A 90 -3.34 -10.32 13.32
CA LEU A 90 -3.84 -11.45 12.54
C LEU A 90 -3.40 -12.79 13.15
N ALA A 91 -2.12 -12.93 13.50
CA ALA A 91 -1.60 -14.14 14.15
C ALA A 91 -2.39 -14.47 15.43
N LYS A 92 -2.62 -13.46 16.29
CA LYS A 92 -3.43 -13.63 17.50
C LYS A 92 -4.86 -14.07 17.20
N ALA A 93 -5.48 -13.51 16.16
CA ALA A 93 -6.85 -13.85 15.78
C ALA A 93 -6.99 -15.32 15.33
N VAL A 94 -5.93 -15.94 14.81
CA VAL A 94 -5.89 -17.35 14.42
C VAL A 94 -5.24 -18.26 15.48
N ASN A 95 -5.03 -17.76 16.70
CA ASN A 95 -4.33 -18.45 17.80
C ASN A 95 -2.89 -18.89 17.48
N GLU A 96 -2.23 -18.19 16.56
CA GLU A 96 -0.83 -18.38 16.22
C GLU A 96 0.03 -17.25 16.82
N THR A 97 1.35 -17.45 16.79
CA THR A 97 2.31 -16.42 17.25
C THR A 97 3.33 -16.11 16.17
N VAL A 98 3.82 -14.87 16.16
CA VAL A 98 4.96 -14.49 15.32
C VAL A 98 6.23 -15.05 15.96
N THR A 99 6.89 -15.98 15.27
CA THR A 99 8.11 -16.66 15.74
C THR A 99 9.39 -15.97 15.28
N LYS A 100 9.33 -15.26 14.14
CA LYS A 100 10.48 -14.55 13.58
C LYS A 100 10.05 -13.29 12.83
N ILE A 101 10.87 -12.25 12.89
CA ILE A 101 10.80 -11.06 12.04
C ILE A 101 12.21 -10.82 11.49
N ASP A 102 12.34 -10.60 10.19
CA ASP A 102 13.66 -10.46 9.55
C ASP A 102 13.62 -9.56 8.31
N ASP A 103 14.74 -8.91 8.02
CA ASP A 103 14.96 -8.06 6.85
C ASP A 103 16.29 -8.44 6.19
N VAL A 104 16.19 -9.09 5.03
CA VAL A 104 17.33 -9.71 4.35
C VAL A 104 17.67 -8.94 3.09
N LYS A 105 18.93 -8.53 2.96
CA LYS A 105 19.49 -8.03 1.70
C LYS A 105 19.70 -9.20 0.73
N LEU A 106 19.00 -9.17 -0.39
CA LEU A 106 19.08 -10.21 -1.43
C LEU A 106 20.18 -9.93 -2.45
N GLY A 107 20.53 -8.66 -2.65
CA GLY A 107 21.60 -8.28 -3.56
C GLY A 107 21.61 -6.80 -3.92
N PHE A 108 22.59 -6.42 -4.73
CA PHE A 108 22.75 -5.08 -5.26
C PHE A 108 23.09 -5.14 -6.76
N ASP A 109 22.32 -4.44 -7.58
CA ASP A 109 22.58 -4.28 -9.01
C ASP A 109 23.25 -2.92 -9.22
N GLU A 110 24.58 -2.92 -9.35
CA GLU A 110 25.38 -1.70 -9.54
C GLU A 110 25.03 -0.97 -10.83
N LYS A 111 24.70 -1.70 -11.91
CA LYS A 111 24.39 -1.09 -13.22
C LYS A 111 23.09 -0.31 -13.18
N LYS A 112 22.10 -0.81 -12.43
CA LYS A 112 20.80 -0.16 -12.26
C LYS A 112 20.70 0.69 -11.00
N ASN A 113 21.73 0.68 -10.16
CA ASN A 113 21.76 1.30 -8.83
C ASN A 113 20.53 0.88 -7.97
N VAL A 114 20.33 -0.44 -7.82
CA VAL A 114 19.15 -1.01 -7.12
C VAL A 114 19.58 -1.97 -6.03
N GLU A 115 19.13 -1.73 -4.80
CA GLU A 115 19.22 -2.70 -3.71
C GLU A 115 17.95 -3.54 -3.61
N LYS A 116 18.08 -4.87 -3.58
CA LYS A 116 16.96 -5.80 -3.46
C LYS A 116 16.92 -6.38 -2.06
N ARG A 117 15.74 -6.38 -1.44
CA ARG A 117 15.53 -6.80 -0.06
C ARG A 117 14.27 -7.64 0.09
N LYS A 118 14.21 -8.40 1.18
CA LYS A 118 13.06 -9.22 1.60
C LYS A 118 12.81 -8.96 3.07
N PHE A 119 11.65 -8.39 3.37
CA PHE A 119 11.14 -8.31 4.74
C PHE A 119 10.10 -9.40 4.96
N TYR A 120 10.12 -10.07 6.11
CA TYR A 120 9.13 -11.10 6.43
C TYR A 120 8.94 -11.37 7.91
N LEU A 121 7.76 -11.90 8.23
CA LEU A 121 7.41 -12.50 9.51
C LEU A 121 7.12 -13.98 9.30
N LEU A 122 7.53 -14.82 10.26
CA LEU A 122 7.07 -16.20 10.37
C LEU A 122 5.96 -16.27 11.43
N ILE A 123 4.83 -16.87 11.06
CA ILE A 123 3.68 -17.11 11.93
C ILE A 123 3.56 -18.63 12.13
N GLY A 124 3.54 -19.05 13.39
CA GLY A 124 3.60 -20.48 13.73
C GLY A 124 4.86 -21.14 13.16
N ASP A 125 4.69 -22.38 12.70
CA ASP A 125 5.78 -23.20 12.16
C ASP A 125 5.84 -23.22 10.62
N ASN A 126 4.80 -22.72 9.94
CA ASN A 126 4.64 -22.98 8.51
C ASN A 126 4.19 -21.77 7.67
N VAL A 127 3.90 -20.60 8.24
CA VAL A 127 3.46 -19.43 7.46
C VAL A 127 4.54 -18.37 7.42
N GLU A 128 4.88 -17.91 6.22
CA GLU A 128 5.71 -16.72 5.96
C GLU A 128 4.89 -15.66 5.24
N ILE A 129 4.82 -14.47 5.82
CA ILE A 129 4.16 -13.32 5.21
C ILE A 129 5.13 -12.14 5.19
N GLY A 130 5.16 -11.40 4.10
CA GLY A 130 6.11 -10.32 3.98
C GLY A 130 6.00 -9.60 2.65
N PHE A 131 7.08 -8.92 2.29
CA PHE A 131 7.21 -8.28 0.98
C PHE A 131 8.65 -8.33 0.49
N TYR A 132 8.81 -8.54 -0.82
CA TYR A 132 10.05 -8.19 -1.51
C TYR A 132 10.04 -6.70 -1.76
N TYR A 133 11.16 -6.03 -1.63
CA TYR A 133 11.23 -4.64 -2.02
C TYR A 133 12.55 -4.24 -2.67
N ASN A 134 12.45 -3.36 -3.65
CA ASN A 134 13.55 -2.82 -4.41
C ASN A 134 13.72 -1.34 -4.05
N LEU A 135 14.92 -0.96 -3.64
CA LEU A 135 15.34 0.42 -3.44
C LEU A 135 16.09 0.88 -4.68
N TYR A 136 15.40 1.55 -5.58
CA TYR A 136 16.01 2.24 -6.72
C TYR A 136 16.64 3.52 -6.19
N LEU A 137 17.96 3.48 -5.94
CA LEU A 137 18.66 4.60 -5.31
C LEU A 137 18.73 5.80 -6.27
N PRO A 138 18.70 7.04 -5.74
CA PRO A 138 18.92 8.24 -6.53
C PRO A 138 20.35 8.26 -7.09
N ASP A 139 20.50 8.74 -8.31
CA ASP A 139 21.79 8.78 -9.03
C ASP A 139 22.11 10.17 -9.62
N GLY A 140 21.37 11.19 -9.18
CA GLY A 140 21.45 12.56 -9.70
C GLY A 140 20.70 12.80 -11.02
N LYS A 141 20.25 11.74 -11.72
CA LYS A 141 19.41 11.82 -12.93
C LYS A 141 17.98 11.37 -12.68
N ARG A 142 17.76 10.51 -11.69
CA ARG A 142 16.43 10.05 -11.25
C ARG A 142 16.25 10.22 -9.74
N ASN A 143 15.01 10.41 -9.32
CA ASN A 143 14.62 10.34 -7.91
C ASN A 143 14.72 8.90 -7.39
N GLY A 144 14.81 8.75 -6.07
CA GLY A 144 14.73 7.45 -5.45
C GLY A 144 13.31 6.89 -5.51
N ILE A 145 13.19 5.58 -5.77
CA ILE A 145 11.91 4.87 -5.83
C ILE A 145 12.01 3.62 -4.97
N ILE A 146 10.95 3.31 -4.22
CA ILE A 146 10.80 2.05 -3.51
C ILE A 146 9.65 1.29 -4.15
N GLU A 147 9.88 0.04 -4.51
CA GLU A 147 8.86 -0.86 -5.03
C GLU A 147 8.71 -2.01 -4.04
N MET A 148 7.53 -2.25 -3.51
CA MET A 148 7.23 -3.31 -2.55
C MET A 148 6.19 -4.27 -3.14
N VAL A 149 6.48 -5.56 -3.08
CA VAL A 149 5.66 -6.65 -3.61
C VAL A 149 5.31 -7.58 -2.44
N PRO A 150 4.09 -7.46 -1.87
CA PRO A 150 3.66 -8.34 -0.79
C PRO A 150 3.52 -9.78 -1.26
N TYR A 151 3.74 -10.73 -0.36
CA TYR A 151 3.53 -12.14 -0.61
C TYR A 151 3.10 -12.88 0.66
N TYR A 152 2.48 -14.03 0.43
CA TYR A 152 2.14 -15.02 1.43
C TYR A 152 2.65 -16.38 0.96
N LYS A 153 3.26 -17.15 1.86
CA LYS A 153 3.79 -18.46 1.57
C LYS A 153 3.54 -19.40 2.74
N GLU A 154 2.90 -20.52 2.46
CA GLU A 154 2.73 -21.62 3.41
C GLU A 154 3.72 -22.74 3.05
N TYR A 155 4.46 -23.19 4.06
CA TYR A 155 5.34 -24.35 3.99
C TYR A 155 4.53 -25.62 4.27
N LYS A 156 4.79 -26.67 3.50
CA LYS A 156 4.20 -28.00 3.71
C LYS A 156 5.02 -28.82 4.69
#